data_AF-A0A6C0K8T4-F1
#
_entry.id   AF-A0A6C0K8T4-F1
#
_cell.length_a   1.000
_cell.length_b   1.000
_cell.length_c   1.000
_cell.angle_alpha   90.00
_cell.angle_beta   90.00
_cell.angle_gamma   90.00
#
_symmetry.space_group_name_H-M   'P 1'
#
loop_
_entity.id
_entity.type
_entity.pdbx_description
1 polymer ?
#
loop_
_entity_poly.entity_id
_entity_poly.type
_entity_poly.pdbx_seq_one_letter_code
_entity_poly.pdbx_strand_id
1 'polypeptide(L)' 'MKENQAKKFCRCIKSVKKTVKVRRGSTTEGAAIAICTKSMLQRKGRTLKRIKCAKPNGPKLNTQKLK' A
#
# COMPACT_ATOMS: atom_id res chain seq x y z
N MET A 1 2.60 20.56 7.18
CA MET A 1 3.35 19.27 7.21
C MET A 1 2.81 18.35 6.12
N LYS A 2 3.51 18.15 4.99
CA LYS A 2 3.10 17.16 3.97
C LYS A 2 3.14 15.78 4.61
N GLU A 3 1.98 15.18 4.87
CA GLU A 3 1.92 13.82 5.41
C GLU A 3 2.64 12.87 4.44
N ASN A 4 3.68 12.20 4.94
CA ASN A 4 4.56 11.37 4.12
C ASN A 4 3.72 10.30 3.41
N GLN A 5 3.74 10.24 2.07
CA GLN A 5 2.88 9.37 1.27
C GLN A 5 2.92 7.90 1.73
N ALA A 6 4.08 7.48 2.24
CA ALA A 6 4.29 6.17 2.84
C ALA A 6 3.45 5.93 4.11
N LYS A 7 3.26 6.93 4.98
CA LYS A 7 2.41 6.83 6.17
C LYS A 7 0.95 6.62 5.79
N LYS A 8 0.43 7.41 4.83
CA LYS A 8 -0.93 7.25 4.30
C LYS A 8 -1.14 5.87 3.68
N PHE A 9 -0.17 5.40 2.90
CA PHE A 9 -0.25 4.08 2.27
C PHE A 9 -0.26 2.95 3.31
N CYS A 10 0.57 3.03 4.34
CA CYS A 10 0.56 2.06 5.43
C CYS A 10 -0.72 2.09 6.26
N ARG A 11 -1.32 3.28 6.48
CA ARG A 11 -2.65 3.42 7.09
C ARG A 11 -3.73 2.74 6.24
N CYS A 12 -3.69 2.93 4.92
CA CYS A 12 -4.58 2.23 3.99
C CYS A 12 -4.46 0.71 4.14
N ILE A 13 -3.24 0.16 4.10
CA ILE A 13 -3.04 -1.29 4.26
C ILE A 13 -3.61 -1.78 5.59
N LYS A 14 -3.30 -1.10 6.69
CA LYS A 14 -3.78 -1.50 8.03
C LYS A 14 -5.30 -1.45 8.14
N SER A 15 -5.94 -0.46 7.51
CA SER A 15 -7.40 -0.33 7.49
C SER A 15 -8.04 -1.43 6.64
N VAL A 16 -7.55 -1.63 5.41
CA VAL A 16 -8.08 -2.63 4.47
C VAL A 16 -7.82 -4.06 4.97
N LYS A 17 -6.69 -4.32 5.63
CA LYS A 17 -6.39 -5.63 6.22
C LYS A 17 -7.44 -6.07 7.25
N LYS A 18 -8.09 -5.12 7.95
CA LYS A 18 -9.15 -5.41 8.92
C LYS A 18 -10.50 -5.70 8.25
N THR A 19 -10.73 -5.20 7.05
CA THR A 19 -12.03 -5.25 6.37
C THR A 19 -12.08 -6.24 5.22
N VAL A 20 -10.94 -6.55 4.60
CA VAL A 20 -10.90 -7.35 3.38
C VAL A 20 -11.09 -8.84 3.68
N LYS A 21 -12.18 -9.41 3.16
CA LYS A 21 -12.38 -10.86 3.10
C LYS A 21 -11.67 -11.41 1.87
N VAL A 22 -10.62 -12.19 2.07
CA VAL A 22 -9.85 -12.80 0.98
C VAL A 22 -10.40 -14.15 0.58
N ARG A 23 -10.34 -14.47 -0.72
CA ARG A 23 -10.68 -15.80 -1.25
C ARG A 23 -9.59 -16.81 -0.86
N ARG A 24 -9.95 -18.10 -0.84
CA ARG A 24 -8.98 -19.20 -0.63
C ARG A 24 -7.80 -19.04 -1.60
N GLY A 25 -6.58 -19.09 -1.08
CA GLY A 25 -5.34 -18.93 -1.86
C GLY A 25 -4.78 -17.51 -1.91
N SER A 26 -5.43 -16.51 -1.29
CA SER A 26 -4.91 -15.13 -1.22
C SER A 26 -4.60 -14.71 0.22
N THR A 27 -3.57 -13.87 0.39
CA THR A 27 -3.24 -13.28 1.70
C THR A 27 -3.97 -11.95 1.89
N THR A 28 -4.43 -11.67 3.11
CA THR A 28 -5.07 -10.39 3.47
C THR A 28 -4.17 -9.21 3.19
N GLU A 29 -2.87 -9.38 3.40
CA GLU A 29 -1.87 -8.36 3.11
C GLU A 29 -1.69 -8.10 1.61
N GLY A 30 -1.61 -9.15 0.78
CA GLY A 30 -1.54 -9.00 -0.68
C GLY A 30 -2.76 -8.29 -1.26
N ALA A 31 -3.96 -8.68 -0.80
CA ALA A 31 -5.20 -8.02 -1.20
C ALA A 31 -5.25 -6.55 -0.77
N ALA A 32 -4.85 -6.25 0.46
CA ALA A 32 -4.79 -4.89 0.96
C ALA A 32 -3.80 -4.02 0.16
N ILE A 33 -2.62 -4.55 -0.17
CA ILE A 33 -1.62 -3.85 -1.00
C ILE A 33 -2.18 -3.57 -2.39
N ALA A 34 -2.86 -4.53 -3.02
CA ALA A 34 -3.45 -4.35 -4.36
C ALA A 34 -4.52 -3.25 -4.35
N ILE A 35 -5.42 -3.27 -3.36
CA ILE A 35 -6.48 -2.27 -3.21
C ILE A 35 -5.88 -0.86 -3.00
N CYS A 36 -4.92 -0.73 -2.08
CA CYS A 36 -4.26 0.55 -1.82
C CYS A 36 -3.40 1.04 -3.00
N THR A 37 -2.78 0.12 -3.76
CA THR A 37 -2.02 0.47 -4.98
C THR A 37 -2.96 1.03 -6.04
N LYS A 38 -4.08 0.37 -6.29
CA LYS A 38 -5.09 0.82 -7.27
C LYS A 38 -5.67 2.20 -6.91
N SER A 39 -6.06 2.39 -5.65
CA SER A 39 -6.71 3.62 -5.20
C SER A 39 -5.74 4.81 -5.06
N MET A 40 -4.49 4.58 -4.61
CA MET A 40 -3.56 5.66 -4.28
C MET A 40 -2.45 5.91 -5.30
N LEU A 41 -1.94 4.85 -5.94
CA LEU A 41 -0.77 4.93 -6.83
C LEU A 41 -1.18 4.90 -8.30
N GLN A 42 -2.08 4.00 -8.69
CA GLN A 42 -2.48 3.82 -10.08
C GLN A 42 -3.22 5.05 -10.62
N ARG A 43 -4.03 5.73 -9.80
CA ARG A 43 -4.63 7.03 -10.11
C ARG A 43 -3.61 8.13 -10.46
N LYS A 44 -2.34 7.93 -10.10
CA LYS A 44 -1.22 8.85 -10.36
C LYS A 44 -0.23 8.31 -11.40
N GLY A 45 -0.61 7.27 -12.15
CA GLY A 45 0.27 6.62 -13.14
C GLY A 45 1.49 5.92 -12.52
N ARG A 46 1.38 5.48 -11.26
CA ARG A 46 2.47 4.77 -10.55
C ARG A 46 2.00 3.40 -10.07
N THR A 47 2.94 2.48 -9.95
CA THR A 47 2.73 1.20 -9.28
C THR A 47 3.79 0.99 -8.20
N LEU A 48 3.58 -0.01 -7.35
CA LEU A 48 4.41 -0.29 -6.20
C LEU A 48 5.66 -1.07 -6.64
N LYS A 49 6.86 -0.58 -6.31
CA LYS A 49 8.12 -1.31 -6.49
C LYS A 49 8.53 -2.02 -5.21
N ARG A 50 8.45 -1.31 -4.08
CA ARG A 50 8.78 -1.84 -2.75
C ARG A 50 8.06 -1.07 -1.67
N ILE A 51 7.58 -1.76 -0.64
CA ILE A 51 7.01 -1.12 0.54
C ILE A 51 7.58 -1.71 1.82
N LYS A 52 7.82 -0.85 2.82
CA LYS A 52 8.17 -1.24 4.18
C LYS A 52 7.45 -0.32 5.17
N CYS A 53 6.43 -0.85 5.86
CA CYS A 53 5.63 -0.09 6.82
C CYS A 53 6.21 -0.06 8.24
N ALA A 54 6.92 -1.12 8.64
CA ALA A 54 7.57 -1.20 9.94
C ALA A 54 9.07 -0.92 9.78
N LYS A 55 9.50 0.30 10.15
CA LYS A 55 10.92 0.67 10.27
C LYS A 55 11.08 1.69 11.39
N PRO A 56 12.21 1.64 12.14
CA PRO A 56 12.55 2.67 13.14
C PRO A 56 12.64 4.06 12.51
N ASN A 57 13.12 4.16 11.26
CA ASN A 57 13.27 5.44 10.54
C ASN A 57 12.01 5.83 9.73
N GLY A 58 10.84 5.27 10.06
CA GLY A 58 9.55 5.55 9.41
C GLY A 58 9.26 4.73 8.14
N PRO A 59 7.99 4.72 7.69
CA PRO A 59 7.56 3.91 6.56
C PRO A 59 8.20 4.38 5.25
N LYS A 60 8.64 3.44 4.41
CA LYS A 60 9.21 3.70 3.09
C LYS A 60 8.32 3.11 2.00
N LEU A 61 7.97 3.95 1.03
CA LEU A 61 7.21 3.59 -0.16
C LEU A 61 8.04 3.94 -1.38
N ASN A 62 8.45 2.92 -2.14
CA ASN A 62 9.14 3.09 -3.41
C ASN A 62 8.19 2.69 -4.54
N THR A 63 8.00 3.59 -5.50
CA THR A 63 7.06 3.44 -6.61
C THR A 63 7.81 3.47 -7.94
N GLN A 64 7.29 2.77 -8.93
CA GLN A 64 7.74 2.82 -10.31
C GLN A 64 6.64 3.39 -11.22
N LYS A 65 6.99 3.85 -12.42
CA LYS A 65 6.00 4.26 -13.42
C LYS A 65 5.14 3.05 -13.80
N LEU A 66 3.84 3.28 -13.90
CA LEU A 66 2.93 2.30 -14.51
C LEU A 66 3.29 2.24 -16.00
N LYS A 67 3.65 1.04 -16.48
CA LYS A 67 3.94 0.80 -17.90
C LYS A 67 2.64 0.76 -18.68
#